data_AF-A0A847FL65-F1
#
_entry.id   AF-A0A847FL65-F1
#
_cell.length_a   1.000
_cell.length_b   1.000
_cell.length_c   1.000
_cell.angle_alpha   90.00
_cell.angle_beta   90.00
_cell.angle_gamma   90.00
#
_symmetry.space_group_name_H-M   'P 1'
#
loop_
_entity.id
_entity.type
_entity.pdbx_description
1 polymer ?
#
loop_
_entity_poly.entity_id
_entity_poly.type
_entity_poly.pdbx_seq_one_letter_code
_entity_poly.pdbx_strand_id
1 'polypeptide(L)'
;MKSKRTLAWIVLVGGVAVLASYAYVVSLDAATQQALWGDVPETLLPAYVTSMLLAATGYLVFTGYLLFRVEPDRARIAGRIGYSLLHVLYLMILIPSALWLPLTAAMVQQPGGLLWLLIRLVLGLVALGSAGVLLALLAWRPRNPGVFFWLAVAGSLAFCFQTAILDLFVWTAFFPVQGT
;
A
#
# COMPACT_ATOMS: atom_id res chain seq x y z
N MET A 1 -1.50 25.36 2.17
CA MET A 1 -1.65 24.76 3.54
C MET A 1 -2.81 23.76 3.68
N LYS A 2 -4.04 24.07 3.25
CA LYS A 2 -5.20 23.17 3.38
C LYS A 2 -4.96 21.76 2.82
N SER A 3 -4.37 21.67 1.62
CA SER A 3 -4.10 20.39 0.93
C SER A 3 -3.17 19.45 1.71
N LYS A 4 -2.11 19.96 2.35
CA LYS A 4 -1.23 19.17 3.24
C LYS A 4 -1.98 18.63 4.45
N ARG A 5 -2.81 19.47 5.07
CA ARG A 5 -3.62 19.07 6.23
C ARG A 5 -4.59 17.96 5.85
N THR A 6 -5.21 18.04 4.68
CA THR A 6 -6.06 16.96 4.15
C THR A 6 -5.27 15.67 3.98
N LEU A 7 -4.07 15.73 3.37
CA LEU A 7 -3.24 14.53 3.21
C LEU A 7 -2.83 13.93 4.56
N ALA A 8 -2.45 14.76 5.53
CA ALA A 8 -2.08 14.32 6.87
C ALA A 8 -3.25 13.61 7.57
N TRP A 9 -4.48 14.11 7.45
CA TRP A 9 -5.67 13.43 7.98
C TRP A 9 -5.95 12.10 7.28
N ILE A 10 -5.81 12.04 5.95
CA ILE A 10 -5.96 10.79 5.19
C ILE A 10 -4.95 9.76 5.69
N VAL A 11 -3.68 10.15 5.84
CA VAL A 11 -2.61 9.28 6.35
C VAL A 11 -2.90 8.82 7.78
N LEU A 12 -3.32 9.72 8.66
CA LEU A 12 -3.58 9.38 10.06
C LEU A 12 -4.77 8.42 10.20
N VAL A 13 -5.92 8.78 9.63
CA VAL A 13 -7.14 7.97 9.73
C VAL A 13 -6.97 6.65 8.99
N GLY A 14 -6.45 6.69 7.76
CA GLY A 14 -6.20 5.49 6.96
C GLY A 14 -5.13 4.59 7.59
N GLY A 15 -4.05 5.17 8.13
CA GLY A 15 -3.02 4.42 8.84
C GLY A 15 -3.56 3.73 10.09
N VAL A 16 -4.38 4.42 10.89
CA VAL A 16 -5.07 3.81 12.05
C VAL A 16 -6.00 2.67 11.59
N ALA A 17 -6.73 2.84 10.49
CA ALA A 17 -7.60 1.79 9.95
C ALA A 17 -6.79 0.56 9.49
N VAL A 18 -5.64 0.76 8.85
CA VAL A 18 -4.71 -0.34 8.50
C VAL A 18 -4.23 -1.04 9.76
N LEU A 19 -3.75 -0.32 10.77
CA LEU A 19 -3.29 -0.94 12.03
C LEU A 19 -4.41 -1.69 12.77
N ALA A 20 -5.63 -1.17 12.75
CA ALA A 20 -6.79 -1.86 13.30
C ALA A 20 -7.09 -3.18 12.57
N SER A 21 -6.85 -3.24 11.26
CA SER A 21 -7.02 -4.48 10.48
C SER A 21 -6.00 -5.56 10.86
N TYR A 22 -4.76 -5.16 11.17
CA TYR A 22 -3.75 -6.05 11.76
C TYR A 22 -4.14 -6.50 13.18
N ALA A 23 -4.61 -5.58 14.03
CA ALA A 23 -5.05 -5.93 15.39
C ALA A 23 -6.22 -6.93 15.38
N TYR A 24 -7.16 -6.77 14.44
CA TYR A 24 -8.23 -7.73 14.21
C TYR A 24 -7.68 -9.12 13.87
N VAL A 25 -6.76 -9.23 12.91
CA VAL A 25 -6.17 -10.53 12.54
C VAL A 25 -5.39 -11.18 13.67
N VAL A 26 -4.64 -10.40 14.46
CA VAL A 26 -3.89 -10.90 15.63
C VAL A 26 -4.83 -11.46 16.71
N SER A 27 -6.09 -11.04 16.74
CA SER A 27 -7.10 -11.59 17.66
C SER A 27 -7.70 -12.94 17.20
N LEU A 28 -7.43 -13.36 15.96
CA LEU A 28 -7.87 -14.66 15.42
C LEU A 28 -6.95 -15.78 15.89
N ASP A 29 -7.39 -17.03 15.77
CA ASP A 29 -6.59 -18.19 16.13
C ASP A 29 -5.36 -18.36 15.23
N ALA A 30 -4.34 -19.08 15.73
CA ALA A 30 -3.06 -19.24 15.03
C ALA A 30 -3.18 -19.95 13.68
N ALA A 31 -4.15 -20.87 13.53
CA ALA A 31 -4.36 -21.57 12.25
C ALA A 31 -4.91 -20.61 11.19
N THR A 32 -5.88 -19.76 11.57
CA THR A 32 -6.38 -18.69 10.69
C THR A 32 -5.27 -17.71 10.31
N GLN A 33 -4.44 -17.29 11.27
CA GLN A 33 -3.31 -16.38 10.99
C GLN A 33 -2.31 -16.98 10.00
N GLN A 34 -1.97 -18.27 10.16
CA GLN A 34 -1.07 -18.97 9.25
C GLN A 34 -1.68 -19.10 7.84
N ALA A 35 -2.98 -19.39 7.75
CA ALA A 35 -3.70 -19.53 6.49
C ALA A 35 -3.77 -18.24 5.65
N LEU A 36 -3.56 -17.06 6.24
CA LEU A 36 -3.53 -15.79 5.50
C LEU A 36 -2.37 -15.72 4.48
N TRP A 37 -1.30 -16.49 4.70
CA TRP A 37 -0.19 -16.60 3.76
C TRP A 37 -0.53 -17.47 2.54
N GLY A 38 -1.66 -18.20 2.57
CA GLY A 38 -1.97 -19.20 1.56
C GLY A 38 -0.90 -20.29 1.51
N ASP A 39 -0.54 -20.71 0.30
CA ASP A 39 0.49 -21.73 0.04
C ASP A 39 1.84 -21.10 -0.34
N VAL A 40 2.12 -19.86 0.10
CA VAL A 40 3.43 -19.23 -0.12
C VAL A 40 4.53 -20.10 0.52
N PRO A 41 5.54 -20.56 -0.23
CA PRO A 41 6.59 -21.42 0.29
C PRO A 41 7.31 -20.80 1.50
N GLU A 42 7.60 -21.62 2.52
CA GLU A 42 8.30 -21.18 3.73
C GLU A 42 9.66 -20.53 3.42
N THR A 43 10.33 -20.97 2.35
CA THR A 43 11.60 -20.41 1.89
C THR A 43 11.49 -18.97 1.36
N LEU A 44 10.30 -18.55 0.91
CA LEU A 44 10.03 -17.19 0.43
C LEU A 44 9.58 -16.26 1.56
N LEU A 45 9.03 -16.77 2.66
CA LEU A 45 8.51 -15.95 3.76
C LEU A 45 9.54 -14.95 4.31
N PRO A 46 10.83 -15.30 4.55
CA PRO A 46 11.81 -14.32 5.05
C PRO A 46 12.03 -13.15 4.09
N ALA A 47 12.06 -13.42 2.78
CA ALA A 47 12.19 -12.38 1.76
C ALA A 47 10.93 -11.50 1.71
N TYR A 48 9.77 -12.12 1.85
CA TYR A 48 8.48 -11.43 1.89
C TYR A 48 8.37 -10.48 3.08
N VAL A 49 8.68 -10.95 4.29
CA VAL A 49 8.69 -10.14 5.51
C VAL A 49 9.71 -9.01 5.40
N THR A 50 10.91 -9.28 4.89
CA THR A 50 11.93 -8.26 4.66
C THR A 50 11.43 -7.16 3.72
N SER A 51 10.81 -7.54 2.61
CA SER A 51 10.24 -6.60 1.66
C SER A 51 9.06 -5.82 2.27
N MET A 52 8.20 -6.44 3.10
CA MET A 52 7.13 -5.73 3.82
C MET A 52 7.68 -4.66 4.76
N LEU A 53 8.75 -4.96 5.51
CA LEU A 53 9.39 -3.99 6.40
C LEU A 53 10.03 -2.83 5.63
N LEU A 54 10.70 -3.14 4.51
CA LEU A 54 11.25 -2.12 3.61
C LEU A 54 10.15 -1.25 2.98
N ALA A 55 9.03 -1.85 2.58
CA ALA A 55 7.88 -1.17 2.03
C ALA A 55 7.22 -0.25 3.07
N ALA A 56 6.98 -0.74 4.29
CA ALA A 56 6.41 0.06 5.38
C ALA A 56 7.31 1.25 5.74
N THR A 57 8.63 1.01 5.85
CA THR A 57 9.62 2.07 6.07
C THR A 57 9.63 3.06 4.91
N GLY A 58 9.62 2.54 3.67
CA GLY A 58 9.56 3.34 2.45
C GLY A 58 8.33 4.23 2.39
N TYR A 59 7.16 3.70 2.77
CA TYR A 59 5.90 4.43 2.91
C TYR A 59 6.05 5.63 3.83
N LEU A 60 6.62 5.45 5.02
CA LEU A 60 6.83 6.54 5.96
C LEU A 60 7.81 7.59 5.40
N VAL A 61 8.90 7.15 4.76
CA VAL A 61 9.92 8.03 4.19
C VAL A 61 9.34 8.91 3.06
N PHE A 62 8.67 8.31 2.07
CA PHE A 62 8.13 9.11 0.97
C PHE A 62 6.94 9.97 1.43
N THR A 63 6.13 9.48 2.37
CA THR A 63 5.04 10.28 2.97
C THR A 63 5.57 11.49 3.71
N GLY A 64 6.62 11.31 4.51
CA GLY A 64 7.31 12.41 5.19
C GLY A 64 7.86 13.43 4.19
N TYR A 65 8.49 12.98 3.11
CA TYR A 65 8.94 13.88 2.04
C TYR A 65 7.78 14.70 1.45
N LEU A 66 6.68 14.06 1.09
CA LEU A 66 5.50 14.72 0.51
C LEU A 66 4.82 15.71 1.47
N LEU A 67 4.80 15.43 2.78
CA LEU A 67 4.20 16.31 3.78
C LEU A 67 5.11 17.47 4.16
N PHE A 68 6.41 17.24 4.33
CA PHE A 68 7.31 18.23 4.92
C PHE A 68 8.16 18.99 3.90
N ARG A 69 8.50 18.39 2.76
CA ARG A 69 9.44 18.98 1.78
C ARG A 69 8.78 19.54 0.52
N VAL A 70 7.56 19.13 0.22
CA VAL A 70 6.86 19.52 -1.00
C VAL A 70 5.92 20.69 -0.76
N GLU A 71 5.98 21.74 -1.55
CA GLU A 71 5.06 22.90 -1.46
C GLU A 71 3.81 22.68 -2.34
N PRO A 72 2.58 22.56 -1.78
CA PRO A 72 1.40 22.15 -2.55
C PRO A 72 0.98 23.14 -3.64
N ASP A 73 1.20 24.43 -3.39
CA ASP A 73 0.68 25.50 -4.25
C ASP A 73 1.55 25.66 -5.52
N ARG A 74 2.85 25.38 -5.42
CA ARG A 74 3.82 25.40 -6.53
C ARG A 74 3.98 24.06 -7.23
N ALA A 75 3.69 22.98 -6.52
CA ALA A 75 3.80 21.63 -7.00
C ALA A 75 2.91 21.32 -8.19
N ARG A 76 3.51 20.78 -9.26
CA ARG A 76 2.79 20.24 -10.42
C ARG A 76 3.37 18.90 -10.84
N ILE A 77 2.51 17.89 -10.96
CA ILE A 77 2.81 16.57 -11.51
C ILE A 77 2.64 16.67 -13.03
N ALA A 78 3.70 16.31 -13.77
CA ALA A 78 3.77 16.45 -15.22
C ALA A 78 3.40 17.87 -15.74
N GLY A 79 3.62 18.91 -14.90
CA GLY A 79 3.31 20.30 -15.22
C GLY A 79 1.81 20.67 -15.23
N ARG A 80 0.91 19.71 -14.99
CA ARG A 80 -0.55 19.91 -15.17
C ARG A 80 -1.34 19.65 -13.89
N ILE A 81 -1.06 18.56 -13.18
CA ILE A 81 -1.88 18.08 -12.09
C ILE A 81 -1.34 18.61 -10.75
N GLY A 82 -2.22 19.11 -9.88
CA GLY A 82 -1.84 19.64 -8.58
C GLY A 82 -1.63 18.57 -7.50
N TYR A 83 -1.26 19.03 -6.30
CA TYR A 83 -1.02 18.17 -5.13
C TYR A 83 -2.23 17.31 -4.72
N SER A 84 -3.45 17.68 -5.09
CA SER A 84 -4.68 16.94 -4.74
C SER A 84 -4.73 15.52 -5.32
N LEU A 85 -3.98 15.22 -6.39
CA LEU A 85 -3.84 13.85 -6.88
C LEU A 85 -3.30 12.91 -5.78
N LEU A 86 -2.42 13.41 -4.91
CA LEU A 86 -1.92 12.62 -3.78
C LEU A 86 -3.04 12.20 -2.82
N HIS A 87 -4.10 13.00 -2.66
CA HIS A 87 -5.23 12.59 -1.82
C HIS A 87 -5.91 11.34 -2.39
N VAL A 88 -6.17 11.34 -3.70
CA VAL A 88 -6.79 10.21 -4.40
C VAL A 88 -5.88 8.99 -4.32
N LEU A 89 -4.59 9.14 -4.62
CA LEU A 89 -3.63 8.05 -4.57
C LEU A 89 -3.49 7.45 -3.17
N TYR A 90 -3.47 8.28 -2.11
CA TYR A 90 -3.42 7.77 -0.74
C TYR A 90 -4.71 7.09 -0.31
N LEU A 91 -5.89 7.57 -0.75
CA LEU A 91 -7.14 6.87 -0.50
C LEU A 91 -7.19 5.51 -1.23
N MET A 92 -6.69 5.47 -2.47
CA MET A 92 -6.52 4.23 -3.25
C MET A 92 -5.51 3.26 -2.63
N ILE A 93 -4.63 3.71 -1.74
CA ILE A 93 -3.72 2.83 -0.99
C ILE A 93 -4.39 2.43 0.33
N LEU A 94 -4.73 3.39 1.18
CA LEU A 94 -5.05 3.13 2.59
C LEU A 94 -6.39 2.43 2.80
N ILE A 95 -7.42 2.79 2.03
CA ILE A 95 -8.73 2.13 2.14
C ILE A 95 -8.61 0.64 1.79
N PRO A 96 -8.12 0.26 0.60
CA PRO A 96 -7.98 -1.15 0.27
C PRO A 96 -6.95 -1.89 1.13
N SER A 97 -5.85 -1.24 1.56
CA SER A 97 -4.92 -1.85 2.51
C SER A 97 -5.58 -2.19 3.85
N ALA A 98 -6.50 -1.36 4.35
CA ALA A 98 -7.24 -1.66 5.58
C ALA A 98 -8.25 -2.82 5.40
N LEU A 99 -8.76 -3.01 4.19
CA LEU A 99 -9.74 -4.05 3.87
C LEU A 99 -9.10 -5.40 3.55
N TRP A 100 -7.87 -5.43 3.03
CA TRP A 100 -7.22 -6.65 2.56
C TRP A 100 -7.19 -7.77 3.62
N LEU A 101 -6.68 -7.49 4.83
CA LEU A 101 -6.59 -8.50 5.89
C LEU A 101 -7.97 -9.04 6.35
N PRO A 102 -8.97 -8.20 6.65
CA PRO A 102 -10.32 -8.67 6.97
C PRO A 102 -10.96 -9.50 5.86
N LEU A 103 -10.79 -9.09 4.59
CA LEU A 103 -11.32 -9.84 3.45
C LEU A 103 -10.64 -11.21 3.30
N THR A 104 -9.31 -11.26 3.45
CA THR A 104 -8.55 -12.51 3.41
C THR A 104 -8.92 -13.43 4.58
N ALA A 105 -9.10 -12.89 5.78
CA ALA A 105 -9.58 -13.68 6.92
C ALA A 105 -10.98 -14.25 6.68
N ALA A 106 -11.89 -13.46 6.09
CA ALA A 106 -13.20 -13.95 5.67
C ALA A 106 -13.10 -15.04 4.60
N MET A 107 -12.18 -14.90 3.63
CA MET A 107 -11.93 -15.90 2.60
C MET A 107 -11.41 -17.22 3.18
N VAL A 108 -10.57 -17.18 4.22
CA VAL A 108 -10.09 -18.38 4.94
C VAL A 108 -11.23 -19.10 5.65
N GLN A 109 -12.13 -18.36 6.30
CA GLN A 109 -13.23 -18.94 7.09
C GLN A 109 -14.40 -19.43 6.22
N GLN A 110 -14.74 -18.67 5.17
CA GLN A 110 -15.87 -18.94 4.29
C GLN A 110 -15.48 -18.59 2.84
N PRO A 111 -14.81 -19.50 2.12
CA PRO A 111 -14.36 -19.26 0.75
C PRO A 111 -15.52 -18.91 -0.19
N GLY A 112 -15.27 -17.98 -1.12
CA GLY A 112 -16.27 -17.61 -2.13
C GLY A 112 -15.72 -16.74 -3.25
N GLY A 113 -16.27 -16.90 -4.45
CA GLY A 113 -15.83 -16.18 -5.65
C GLY A 113 -15.94 -14.65 -5.53
N LEU A 114 -16.95 -14.14 -4.82
CA LEU A 114 -17.10 -12.70 -4.57
C LEU A 114 -15.98 -12.16 -3.67
N LEU A 115 -15.64 -12.86 -2.58
CA LEU A 115 -14.53 -12.48 -1.69
C LEU A 115 -13.21 -12.48 -2.46
N TRP A 116 -12.99 -13.51 -3.29
CA TRP A 116 -11.80 -13.58 -4.13
C TRP A 116 -11.69 -12.41 -5.11
N LEU A 117 -12.79 -12.05 -5.78
CA LEU A 117 -12.83 -10.87 -6.65
C LEU A 117 -12.52 -9.59 -5.86
N LEU A 118 -13.14 -9.40 -4.69
CA LEU A 118 -12.91 -8.23 -3.85
C LEU A 118 -11.45 -8.12 -3.40
N ILE A 119 -10.83 -9.23 -2.98
CA ILE A 119 -9.41 -9.29 -2.61
C ILE A 119 -8.52 -8.82 -3.77
N ARG A 120 -8.75 -9.33 -4.98
CA ARG A 120 -7.97 -8.92 -6.16
C ARG A 120 -8.19 -7.45 -6.53
N LEU A 121 -9.41 -6.94 -6.37
CA LEU A 121 -9.71 -5.54 -6.60
C LEU A 121 -9.00 -4.63 -5.60
N VAL A 122 -9.00 -4.97 -4.31
CA VAL A 122 -8.30 -4.16 -3.30
C VAL A 122 -6.79 -4.19 -3.53
N LEU A 123 -6.19 -5.35 -3.81
CA LEU A 123 -4.77 -5.47 -4.15
C LEU A 123 -4.41 -4.67 -5.41
N GLY A 124 -5.27 -4.73 -6.44
CA GLY A 124 -5.10 -3.96 -7.67
C GLY A 124 -5.15 -2.45 -7.43
N LEU A 125 -6.06 -1.98 -6.58
CA LEU A 125 -6.15 -0.56 -6.22
C LEU A 125 -4.92 -0.07 -5.46
N VAL A 126 -4.41 -0.86 -4.49
CA VAL A 126 -3.16 -0.52 -3.78
C VAL A 126 -2.00 -0.44 -4.76
N ALA A 127 -1.86 -1.42 -5.66
CA ALA A 127 -0.80 -1.46 -6.67
C ALA A 127 -0.84 -0.25 -7.63
N LEU A 128 -2.04 0.12 -8.09
CA LEU A 128 -2.24 1.31 -8.93
C LEU A 128 -1.94 2.59 -8.16
N GLY A 129 -2.37 2.69 -6.91
CA GLY A 129 -2.09 3.82 -6.02
C GLY A 129 -0.59 3.98 -5.77
N SER A 130 0.13 2.90 -5.45
CA SER A 130 1.57 2.91 -5.19
C SER A 130 2.37 3.27 -6.43
N ALA A 131 2.05 2.69 -7.59
CA ALA A 131 2.68 3.04 -8.86
C ALA A 131 2.40 4.50 -9.22
N GLY A 132 1.17 4.98 -8.99
CA GLY A 132 0.78 6.37 -9.17
C GLY A 132 1.60 7.34 -8.31
N VAL A 133 1.89 6.99 -7.05
CA VAL A 133 2.76 7.81 -6.18
C VAL A 133 4.19 7.86 -6.71
N LEU A 134 4.76 6.70 -7.10
CA LEU A 134 6.10 6.64 -7.68
C LEU A 134 6.20 7.51 -8.94
N LEU A 135 5.24 7.37 -9.87
CA LEU A 135 5.19 8.18 -11.08
C LEU A 135 4.99 9.66 -10.77
N ALA A 136 4.14 10.00 -9.80
CA ALA A 136 3.92 11.38 -9.37
C ALA A 136 5.22 12.00 -8.83
N LEU A 137 5.98 11.28 -8.00
CA LEU A 137 7.28 11.72 -7.48
C LEU A 137 8.30 11.96 -8.60
N LEU A 138 8.37 11.05 -9.58
CA LEU A 138 9.30 11.16 -10.72
C LEU A 138 8.95 12.30 -11.67
N ALA A 139 7.65 12.53 -11.91
CA ALA A 139 7.13 13.57 -12.79
C ALA A 139 6.96 14.94 -12.11
N TRP A 140 7.33 15.05 -10.83
CA TRP A 140 7.11 16.24 -10.01
C TRP A 140 7.98 17.43 -10.44
N ARG A 141 7.37 18.63 -10.50
CA ARG A 141 8.07 19.91 -10.71
C ARG A 141 7.56 21.01 -9.76
N PRO A 142 8.44 21.93 -9.29
CA PRO A 142 9.89 21.89 -9.43
C PRO A 142 10.50 20.72 -8.63
N ARG A 143 11.55 20.10 -9.17
CA ARG A 143 12.25 18.98 -8.52
C ARG A 143 13.45 19.52 -7.77
N ASN A 144 13.61 19.11 -6.51
CA ASN A 144 14.80 19.38 -5.72
C ASN A 144 15.52 18.04 -5.45
N PRO A 145 16.47 17.61 -6.31
CA PRO A 145 17.02 16.26 -6.31
C PRO A 145 18.07 15.99 -5.22
N GLY A 146 17.80 16.39 -3.98
CA GLY A 146 18.64 16.08 -2.82
C GLY A 146 18.45 14.66 -2.28
N VAL A 147 19.23 14.30 -1.25
CA VAL A 147 19.20 12.98 -0.59
C VAL A 147 17.78 12.57 -0.18
N PHE A 148 17.01 13.48 0.44
CA PHE A 148 15.64 13.19 0.86
C PHE A 148 14.69 12.86 -0.30
N PHE A 149 14.92 13.45 -1.48
CA PHE A 149 14.13 13.11 -2.67
C PHE A 149 14.44 11.68 -3.13
N TRP A 150 15.72 11.31 -3.20
CA TRP A 150 16.09 9.96 -3.64
C TRP A 150 15.72 8.88 -2.64
N LEU A 151 15.77 9.17 -1.33
CA LEU A 151 15.22 8.29 -0.30
C LEU A 151 13.71 8.10 -0.47
N ALA A 152 12.96 9.16 -0.80
CA ALA A 152 11.53 9.06 -1.09
C ALA A 152 11.26 8.22 -2.35
N VAL A 153 12.04 8.39 -3.41
CA VAL A 153 11.92 7.56 -4.63
C VAL A 153 12.23 6.10 -4.32
N ALA A 154 13.34 5.80 -3.66
CA ALA A 154 13.72 4.44 -3.27
C ALA A 154 12.66 3.79 -2.36
N GLY A 155 12.15 4.53 -1.38
CA GLY A 155 11.07 4.08 -0.51
C GLY A 155 9.77 3.80 -1.28
N SER A 156 9.40 4.66 -2.23
CA SER A 156 8.21 4.45 -3.07
C SER A 156 8.37 3.28 -4.03
N LEU A 157 9.59 3.01 -4.51
CA LEU A 157 9.90 1.86 -5.34
C LEU A 157 9.80 0.55 -4.53
N ALA A 158 10.36 0.51 -3.33
CA ALA A 158 10.24 -0.64 -2.44
C ALA A 158 8.78 -0.92 -2.08
N PHE A 159 8.01 0.13 -1.75
CA PHE A 159 6.58 0.02 -1.49
C PHE A 159 5.82 -0.52 -2.71
N CYS A 160 6.07 0.03 -3.90
CA CYS A 160 5.44 -0.43 -5.13
C CYS A 160 5.84 -1.87 -5.49
N PHE A 161 7.07 -2.30 -5.23
CA PHE A 161 7.51 -3.67 -5.46
C PHE A 161 6.74 -4.63 -4.54
N GLN A 162 6.62 -4.32 -3.25
CA GLN A 162 5.81 -5.10 -2.32
C GLN A 162 4.36 -5.20 -2.79
N THR A 163 3.69 -4.08 -3.01
CA THR A 163 2.24 -4.08 -3.25
C THR A 163 1.85 -4.57 -4.64
N ALA A 164 2.62 -4.21 -5.67
CA ALA A 164 2.28 -4.55 -7.05
C ALA A 164 2.85 -5.90 -7.50
N ILE A 165 4.04 -6.29 -7.02
CA ILE A 165 4.67 -7.55 -7.44
C ILE A 165 4.36 -8.65 -6.44
N LEU A 166 4.75 -8.43 -5.18
CA LEU A 166 4.61 -9.49 -4.18
C LEU A 166 3.14 -9.71 -3.82
N ASP A 167 2.39 -8.69 -3.44
CA ASP A 167 1.02 -8.87 -2.93
C ASP A 167 0.04 -9.18 -4.08
N LEU A 168 0.03 -8.37 -5.14
CA LEU A 168 -0.94 -8.53 -6.22
C LEU A 168 -0.67 -9.76 -7.10
N PHE A 169 0.59 -10.08 -7.43
CA PHE A 169 0.88 -11.20 -8.36
C PHE A 169 1.35 -12.44 -7.63
N VAL A 170 2.38 -12.34 -6.79
CA VAL A 170 2.98 -13.53 -6.17
C VAL A 170 2.04 -14.15 -5.16
N TRP A 171 1.53 -13.39 -4.19
CA TRP A 171 0.63 -13.93 -3.17
C TRP A 171 -0.66 -14.46 -3.78
N THR A 172 -1.25 -13.77 -4.77
CA THR A 172 -2.47 -14.29 -5.43
C THR A 172 -2.22 -15.57 -6.24
N ALA A 173 -1.00 -15.80 -6.74
CA ALA A 173 -0.64 -17.03 -7.42
C ALA A 173 -0.46 -18.22 -6.45
N PHE A 174 -0.10 -17.93 -5.20
CA PHE A 174 0.07 -18.94 -4.15
C PHE A 174 -1.14 -19.06 -3.22
N PHE A 175 -2.14 -18.18 -3.31
CA PHE A 175 -3.32 -18.28 -2.46
C PHE A 175 -4.29 -19.33 -3.02
N PRO A 176 -4.65 -20.38 -2.26
CA PRO A 176 -5.49 -21.45 -2.76
C PRO A 176 -6.92 -20.96 -3.00
N VAL A 177 -7.37 -20.95 -4.25
CA VAL A 177 -8.77 -20.72 -4.60
C VAL A 177 -9.51 -22.05 -4.50
N GLN A 178 -9.98 -22.40 -3.31
CA GLN A 178 -10.86 -23.56 -3.15
C GLN A 178 -12.29 -23.18 -3.61
N GLY A 179 -12.77 -23.80 -4.69
CA GLY A 179 -14.19 -23.75 -5.08
C GLY A 179 -14.54 -22.89 -6.31
N THR A 180 -13.94 -23.16 -7.46
CA THR A 180 -14.63 -22.99 -8.76
C THR A 180 -15.32 -24.28 -9.14
#